data_AF-A0A971QUT5-F1
#
_entry.id   AF-A0A971QUT5-F1
#
_cell.length_a   1.000
_cell.length_b   1.000
_cell.length_c   1.000
_cell.angle_alpha   90.00
_cell.angle_beta   90.00
_cell.angle_gamma   90.00
#
_symmetry.space_group_name_H-M   'P 1'
#
loop_
_entity.id
_entity.type
_entity.pdbx_description
1 polymer ?
#
loop_
_entity_poly.entity_id
_entity_poly.type
_entity_poly.pdbx_seq_one_letter_code
_entity_poly.pdbx_strand_id
1 'polypeptide(L)'
;MAAFSDRKTLITGIFVVVGIIFLLRLFQLQVADSTYKRFADNNALRKVVQYPARGLIYDRNHELLVYNKAAYDLLVIPRETGRFDTLAFAAMLDVPADLFTAELKKASAYSRYKPSVIVKQISHEKYASIQEQLYKMKGFYIQSRTLREYPRRIAAHALGYVGEVTQAMIDSNAYYQSGDYIGISGIEAAYEEELRGEKGVKYYMVDVHNRIQGSYLEGEMDTIARIGRNLTTTIDYRLQEYAEKLMQNKRGSVVAIEPSTGEVLALVNAPSYDPNLLVGRARGRNYSLLLSDPVKPLFNRALMAQYPPGSTFKMAQALVALEEGAITPQTRFHCAGGYSSGSFRVACHHNQSFEVVESIARSCNAYYVYAFRAILENPRYASIREAYDAWREYMLKFGFGRTLGSDLKNELKGMVPTSDYYQRYVFGTARWRALPIISLSIGQGELGITPFQLANYCAMLANRGYYYIPHIVREIEGREIPEKFRVRQESGISRSYFEPVIEGMEQVMTAGTGARSAIPGIAVCGKTGTAQNPHGADHSVFMAFAPRENPRIAVSVYVENGIWGATYAAPISSLVIEKYLNDTISSQRLWLEESMLKANLMNPSVIPVNDGDEE
;
A
#
# COMPACT_ATOMS: atom_id res chain seq x y z
N MET A 1 -69.08 69.95 18.32
CA MET A 1 -68.39 69.15 17.27
C MET A 1 -66.96 68.82 17.70
N ALA A 2 -66.74 67.97 18.71
CA ALA A 2 -65.39 67.59 19.16
C ALA A 2 -65.21 66.11 19.54
N ALA A 3 -66.27 65.28 19.57
CA ALA A 3 -66.18 63.91 20.06
C ALA A 3 -65.85 62.84 18.98
N PHE A 4 -65.85 63.19 17.69
CA PHE A 4 -65.58 62.25 16.58
C PHE A 4 -64.21 62.44 15.90
N SER A 5 -63.48 63.52 16.23
CA SER A 5 -62.17 63.82 15.63
C SER A 5 -61.10 62.81 16.09
N ASP A 6 -61.10 62.44 17.37
CA ASP A 6 -60.08 61.59 17.97
C ASP A 6 -60.13 60.14 17.47
N ARG A 7 -61.31 59.65 17.08
CA ARG A 7 -61.46 58.32 16.48
C ARG A 7 -60.86 58.26 15.07
N LYS A 8 -60.93 59.36 14.31
CA LYS A 8 -60.35 59.44 12.97
C LYS A 8 -58.82 59.39 13.04
N THR A 9 -58.21 60.18 13.92
CA THR A 9 -56.75 60.17 14.15
C THR A 9 -56.26 58.83 14.67
N LEU A 10 -57.00 58.18 15.59
CA LEU A 10 -56.65 56.84 16.08
C LEU A 10 -56.68 55.79 14.96
N ILE A 11 -57.75 55.77 14.15
CA ILE A 11 -57.88 54.82 13.03
C ILE A 11 -56.79 55.07 11.98
N THR A 12 -56.51 56.32 11.62
CA THR A 12 -55.41 56.66 10.70
C THR A 12 -54.06 56.25 11.27
N GLY A 13 -53.82 56.45 12.57
CA GLY A 13 -52.60 55.99 13.25
C GLY A 13 -52.43 54.47 13.20
N ILE A 14 -53.49 53.71 13.42
CA ILE A 14 -53.47 52.25 13.33
C ILE A 14 -53.11 51.80 11.90
N PHE A 15 -53.73 52.38 10.87
CA PHE A 15 -53.41 52.04 9.48
C PHE A 15 -51.97 52.40 9.08
N VAL A 16 -51.44 53.53 9.57
CA VAL A 16 -50.04 53.92 9.33
C VAL A 16 -49.09 52.96 10.01
N VAL A 17 -49.35 52.57 11.27
CA VAL A 17 -48.52 51.60 12.00
C VAL A 17 -48.55 50.23 11.31
N VAL A 18 -49.72 49.76 10.88
CA VAL A 18 -49.85 48.52 10.11
C VAL A 18 -49.07 48.60 8.79
N GLY A 19 -49.15 49.73 8.08
CA GLY A 19 -48.37 49.98 6.87
C GLY A 19 -46.85 49.95 7.11
N ILE A 20 -46.38 50.55 8.20
CA ILE A 20 -44.97 50.53 8.60
C ILE A 20 -44.53 49.10 8.96
N ILE A 21 -45.36 48.33 9.67
CA ILE A 21 -45.07 46.92 9.98
C ILE A 21 -44.94 46.10 8.70
N PHE A 22 -45.83 46.29 7.72
CA PHE A 22 -45.71 45.61 6.42
C PHE A 22 -44.47 46.03 5.64
N LEU A 23 -44.13 47.32 5.62
CA LEU A 23 -42.91 47.80 4.95
C LEU A 23 -41.65 47.24 5.60
N LEU A 24 -41.57 47.22 6.93
CA LEU A 24 -40.46 46.61 7.67
C LEU A 24 -40.38 45.10 7.41
N ARG A 25 -41.52 44.42 7.37
CA ARG A 25 -41.57 42.98 7.05
C ARG A 25 -41.11 42.71 5.61
N LEU A 26 -41.48 43.57 4.67
CA LEU A 26 -41.12 43.44 3.26
C LEU A 26 -39.64 43.74 3.04
N PHE A 27 -39.09 44.75 3.72
CA PHE A 27 -37.65 45.02 3.74
C PHE A 27 -36.87 43.86 4.37
N GLN A 28 -37.36 43.29 5.48
CA GLN A 28 -36.76 42.11 6.10
C GLN A 28 -36.73 40.93 5.11
N LEU A 29 -37.83 40.68 4.39
CA LEU A 29 -37.93 39.56 3.44
C LEU A 29 -37.13 39.77 2.16
N GLN A 30 -36.95 41.00 1.68
CA GLN A 30 -36.26 41.27 0.41
C GLN A 30 -34.78 41.62 0.56
N VAL A 31 -34.39 42.28 1.66
CA VAL A 31 -33.03 42.82 1.84
C VAL A 31 -32.26 42.08 2.93
N ALA A 32 -32.88 41.77 4.06
CA ALA A 32 -32.20 41.12 5.18
C ALA A 32 -32.18 39.58 5.07
N ASP A 33 -33.24 38.98 4.53
CA ASP A 33 -33.42 37.53 4.50
C ASP A 33 -33.17 36.94 3.11
N SER A 34 -31.92 36.54 2.87
CA SER A 34 -31.51 35.86 1.63
C SER A 34 -32.04 34.42 1.49
N THR A 35 -32.83 33.93 2.45
CA THR A 35 -33.32 32.55 2.48
C THR A 35 -34.39 32.32 1.39
N TYR A 36 -35.28 33.28 1.14
CA TYR A 36 -36.30 33.17 0.08
C TYR A 36 -35.71 33.23 -1.34
N LYS A 37 -34.67 34.05 -1.54
CA LYS A 37 -33.87 34.04 -2.77
C LYS A 37 -33.20 32.68 -2.98
N ARG A 38 -32.58 32.10 -1.93
CA ARG A 38 -32.02 30.75 -1.94
C ARG A 38 -33.06 29.65 -2.24
N PHE A 39 -34.32 29.77 -1.77
CA PHE A 39 -35.39 28.82 -2.10
C PHE A 39 -35.86 28.94 -3.56
N ALA A 40 -35.92 30.16 -4.11
CA ALA A 40 -36.22 30.38 -5.52
C ALA A 40 -35.08 29.87 -6.42
N ASP A 41 -33.83 30.15 -6.05
CA ASP A 41 -32.62 29.67 -6.72
C ASP A 41 -32.53 28.12 -6.68
N ASN A 42 -32.79 27.47 -5.55
CA ASN A 42 -32.73 26.00 -5.45
C ASN A 42 -33.77 25.27 -6.33
N ASN A 43 -34.87 25.92 -6.71
CA ASN A 43 -35.90 25.35 -7.56
C ASN A 43 -35.71 25.68 -9.05
N ALA A 44 -35.00 26.77 -9.37
CA ALA A 44 -34.74 27.22 -10.74
C ALA A 44 -33.32 26.89 -11.25
N LEU A 45 -32.42 26.43 -10.38
CA LEU A 45 -31.04 26.12 -10.72
C LEU A 45 -30.77 24.62 -10.82
N ARG A 46 -30.23 24.22 -11.97
CA ARG A 46 -29.69 22.89 -12.20
C ARG A 46 -28.17 22.93 -12.15
N LYS A 47 -27.62 22.30 -11.11
CA LYS A 47 -26.18 22.08 -10.94
C LYS A 47 -25.73 20.87 -11.76
N VAL A 48 -24.77 21.07 -12.67
CA VAL A 48 -24.14 19.99 -13.45
C VAL A 48 -22.67 19.94 -13.10
N VAL A 49 -22.25 18.86 -12.43
CA VAL A 49 -20.86 18.64 -12.04
C VAL A 49 -20.06 18.16 -13.24
N GLN A 50 -18.93 18.82 -13.50
CA GLN A 50 -17.92 18.40 -14.47
C GLN A 50 -16.80 17.68 -13.72
N TYR A 51 -16.64 16.41 -14.03
CA TYR A 51 -15.65 15.56 -13.38
C TYR A 51 -14.30 15.68 -14.11
N PRO A 52 -13.21 16.03 -13.39
CA PRO A 52 -11.90 16.08 -13.99
C PRO A 52 -11.39 14.66 -14.28
N ALA A 53 -10.50 14.54 -15.26
CA ALA A 53 -9.70 13.34 -15.41
C ALA A 53 -8.72 13.25 -14.24
N ARG A 54 -8.49 12.03 -13.73
CA ARG A 54 -7.48 11.79 -12.70
C ARG A 54 -6.07 11.96 -13.29
N GLY A 55 -5.10 12.34 -12.46
CA GLY A 55 -3.70 12.38 -12.87
C GLY A 55 -3.20 11.03 -13.37
N LEU A 56 -2.36 11.03 -14.41
CA LEU A 56 -1.69 9.84 -14.94
C LEU A 56 -0.59 9.38 -13.98
N ILE A 57 -0.27 8.09 -14.00
CA ILE A 57 0.80 7.52 -13.17
C ILE A 57 1.84 6.88 -14.08
N TYR A 58 3.09 7.29 -13.92
CA TYR A 58 4.25 6.83 -14.67
C TYR A 58 5.20 6.02 -13.78
N ASP A 59 5.98 5.13 -14.40
CA ASP A 59 7.13 4.50 -13.77
C ASP A 59 8.31 5.49 -13.65
N ARG A 60 9.41 5.08 -13.04
CA ARG A 60 10.59 5.94 -12.84
C ARG A 60 11.30 6.36 -14.14
N ASN A 61 10.98 5.71 -15.27
CA ASN A 61 11.51 5.94 -16.61
C ASN A 61 10.49 6.65 -17.52
N HIS A 62 9.41 7.20 -16.95
CA HIS A 62 8.30 7.86 -17.66
C HIS A 62 7.46 6.96 -18.58
N GLU A 63 7.46 5.66 -18.34
CA GLU A 63 6.53 4.72 -18.96
C GLU A 63 5.19 4.72 -18.24
N LEU A 64 4.10 4.65 -19.00
CA LEU A 64 2.75 4.75 -18.45
C LEU A 64 2.35 3.48 -17.68
N LEU A 65 2.00 3.64 -16.40
CA LEU A 65 1.50 2.56 -15.53
C LEU A 65 -0.01 2.62 -15.33
N VAL A 66 -0.58 3.82 -15.26
CA VAL A 66 -2.03 4.03 -15.09
C VAL A 66 -2.48 5.23 -15.91
N TYR A 67 -3.52 5.03 -16.71
CA TYR A 67 -4.17 6.09 -17.48
C TYR A 67 -5.67 6.03 -17.39
N ASN A 68 -6.32 6.96 -18.10
CA ASN A 68 -7.77 7.10 -18.10
C ASN A 68 -8.32 6.72 -19.47
N LYS A 69 -9.29 5.80 -19.50
CA LYS A 69 -10.16 5.57 -20.66
C LYS A 69 -11.48 6.30 -20.48
N ALA A 70 -12.06 6.77 -21.58
CA ALA A 70 -13.39 7.36 -21.59
C ALA A 70 -14.44 6.32 -21.19
N ALA A 71 -15.32 6.71 -20.30
CA ALA A 71 -16.48 5.93 -19.88
C ALA A 71 -17.70 6.84 -19.73
N TYR A 72 -18.88 6.25 -19.68
CA TYR A 72 -20.12 6.99 -19.72
C TYR A 72 -21.11 6.42 -18.71
N ASP A 73 -21.72 7.27 -17.90
CA ASP A 73 -22.86 6.90 -17.08
C ASP A 73 -24.14 7.28 -17.81
N LEU A 74 -25.13 6.37 -17.80
CA LEU A 74 -26.49 6.65 -18.26
C LEU A 74 -27.33 7.11 -17.08
N LEU A 75 -27.82 8.35 -17.15
CA LEU A 75 -28.72 8.95 -16.19
C LEU A 75 -30.14 8.96 -16.73
N VAL A 76 -31.10 8.98 -15.82
CA VAL A 76 -32.52 9.16 -16.11
C VAL A 76 -33.11 10.29 -15.27
N ILE A 77 -34.00 11.08 -15.87
CA ILE A 77 -34.93 11.96 -15.16
C ILE A 77 -36.33 11.35 -15.32
N PRO A 78 -36.88 10.65 -14.31
CA PRO A 78 -38.10 9.85 -14.47
C PRO A 78 -39.36 10.64 -14.89
N ARG A 79 -39.42 11.95 -14.68
CA ARG A 79 -40.53 12.79 -15.16
C ARG A 79 -40.49 13.04 -16.67
N GLU A 80 -39.30 13.00 -17.27
CA GLU A 80 -39.07 13.30 -18.68
C GLU A 80 -39.12 12.05 -19.57
N THR A 81 -39.15 10.85 -18.95
CA THR A 81 -39.23 9.58 -19.68
C THR A 81 -40.62 9.37 -20.29
N GLY A 82 -40.65 9.14 -21.60
CA GLY A 82 -41.84 8.71 -22.32
C GLY A 82 -42.07 7.19 -22.26
N ARG A 83 -42.99 6.66 -23.08
CA ARG A 83 -43.09 5.22 -23.32
C ARG A 83 -41.94 4.80 -24.25
N PHE A 84 -41.20 3.77 -23.88
CA PHE A 84 -40.13 3.17 -24.67
C PHE A 84 -40.08 1.67 -24.42
N ASP A 85 -39.39 0.93 -25.30
CA ASP A 85 -39.17 -0.50 -25.13
C ASP A 85 -38.04 -0.74 -24.12
N THR A 86 -38.43 -1.01 -22.87
CA THR A 86 -37.51 -1.29 -21.78
C THR A 86 -36.65 -2.53 -22.03
N LEU A 87 -37.21 -3.57 -22.69
CA LEU A 87 -36.48 -4.82 -22.95
C LEU A 87 -35.39 -4.60 -23.99
N ALA A 88 -35.74 -3.94 -25.11
CA ALA A 88 -34.78 -3.62 -26.16
C ALA A 88 -33.67 -2.68 -25.64
N PHE A 89 -34.02 -1.69 -24.82
CA PHE A 89 -33.03 -0.76 -24.30
C PHE A 89 -32.11 -1.39 -23.24
N ALA A 90 -32.64 -2.25 -22.36
CA ALA A 90 -31.83 -3.00 -21.40
C ALA A 90 -30.88 -3.97 -22.09
N ALA A 91 -31.35 -4.70 -23.12
CA ALA A 91 -30.52 -5.58 -23.94
C ALA A 91 -29.42 -4.78 -24.67
N MET A 92 -29.76 -3.61 -25.21
CA MET A 92 -28.79 -2.72 -25.84
C MET A 92 -27.70 -2.26 -24.87
N LEU A 93 -27.94 -2.20 -23.56
CA LEU A 93 -26.97 -1.78 -22.53
C LEU A 93 -26.22 -2.95 -21.86
N ASP A 94 -26.48 -4.20 -22.29
CA ASP A 94 -26.03 -5.43 -21.64
C ASP A 94 -26.38 -5.43 -20.14
N VAL A 95 -27.63 -5.07 -19.83
CA VAL A 95 -28.19 -5.09 -18.48
C VAL A 95 -29.41 -6.01 -18.48
N PRO A 96 -29.52 -6.95 -17.51
CA PRO A 96 -30.74 -7.71 -17.31
C PRO A 96 -31.96 -6.78 -17.12
N ALA A 97 -33.06 -7.06 -17.82
CA ALA A 97 -34.21 -6.16 -17.88
C ALA A 97 -34.90 -5.96 -16.51
N ASP A 98 -34.85 -6.96 -15.65
CA ASP A 98 -35.30 -6.92 -14.26
C ASP A 98 -34.49 -5.91 -13.44
N LEU A 99 -33.15 -5.96 -13.54
CA LEU A 99 -32.25 -5.01 -12.87
C LEU A 99 -32.45 -3.59 -13.40
N PHE A 100 -32.56 -3.42 -14.72
CA PHE A 100 -32.79 -2.11 -15.33
C PHE A 100 -34.12 -1.50 -14.85
N THR A 101 -35.19 -2.31 -14.81
CA THR A 101 -36.50 -1.88 -14.31
C THR A 101 -36.47 -1.55 -12.82
N ALA A 102 -35.71 -2.30 -12.02
CA ALA A 102 -35.53 -2.03 -10.60
C ALA A 102 -34.83 -0.68 -10.36
N GLU A 103 -33.77 -0.39 -11.10
CA GLU A 103 -33.06 0.90 -11.01
C GLU A 103 -33.96 2.07 -11.47
N LEU A 104 -34.79 1.90 -12.50
CA LEU A 104 -35.79 2.92 -12.89
C LEU A 104 -36.81 3.21 -11.79
N LYS A 105 -37.33 2.16 -11.13
CA LYS A 105 -38.24 2.31 -9.98
C LYS A 105 -37.57 3.03 -8.83
N LYS A 106 -36.32 2.65 -8.52
CA LYS A 106 -35.50 3.28 -7.46
C LYS A 106 -35.23 4.76 -7.75
N ALA A 107 -34.88 5.09 -8.99
CA ALA A 107 -34.72 6.48 -9.42
C ALA A 107 -36.01 7.30 -9.26
N SER A 108 -37.15 6.75 -9.69
CA SER A 108 -38.47 7.41 -9.53
C SER A 108 -38.85 7.61 -8.06
N ALA A 109 -38.56 6.62 -7.21
CA ALA A 109 -38.80 6.68 -5.77
C ALA A 109 -37.89 7.69 -5.06
N TYR A 110 -36.64 7.81 -5.50
CA TYR A 110 -35.70 8.81 -4.98
C TYR A 110 -36.13 10.23 -5.37
N SER A 111 -36.37 10.48 -6.66
CA SER A 111 -36.94 11.72 -7.15
C SER A 111 -37.38 11.60 -8.60
N ARG A 112 -38.59 12.08 -8.91
CA ARG A 112 -39.04 12.18 -10.31
C ARG A 112 -38.35 13.30 -11.09
N TYR A 113 -37.77 14.28 -10.40
CA TYR A 113 -37.26 15.52 -11.00
C TYR A 113 -35.73 15.58 -11.02
N LYS A 114 -35.05 14.88 -10.12
CA LYS A 114 -33.58 14.85 -10.07
C LYS A 114 -33.03 13.72 -10.94
N PRO A 115 -31.92 13.96 -11.65
CA PRO A 115 -31.26 12.91 -12.43
C PRO A 115 -30.71 11.82 -11.49
N SER A 116 -30.91 10.57 -11.87
CA SER A 116 -30.37 9.39 -11.17
C SER A 116 -29.57 8.54 -12.15
N VAL A 117 -28.43 8.00 -11.73
CA VAL A 117 -27.63 7.09 -12.56
C VAL A 117 -28.29 5.71 -12.58
N ILE A 118 -28.53 5.18 -13.78
CA ILE A 118 -29.16 3.85 -13.99
C ILE A 118 -28.14 2.81 -14.42
N VAL A 119 -27.22 3.17 -15.32
CA VAL A 119 -26.13 2.29 -15.75
C VAL A 119 -24.83 3.05 -15.62
N LYS A 120 -23.92 2.53 -14.80
CA LYS A 120 -22.60 3.12 -14.55
C LYS A 120 -21.57 2.59 -15.55
N GLN A 121 -20.57 3.40 -15.89
CA GLN A 121 -19.31 2.97 -16.49
C GLN A 121 -19.47 2.16 -17.80
N ILE A 122 -20.33 2.64 -18.70
CA ILE A 122 -20.47 2.14 -20.07
C ILE A 122 -19.17 2.45 -20.83
N SER A 123 -18.59 1.45 -21.50
CA SER A 123 -17.36 1.64 -22.29
C SER A 123 -17.60 2.56 -23.48
N HIS A 124 -16.54 3.14 -24.03
CA HIS A 124 -16.64 4.01 -25.19
C HIS A 124 -17.20 3.28 -26.43
N GLU A 125 -16.78 2.05 -26.67
CA GLU A 125 -17.24 1.23 -27.79
C GLU A 125 -18.73 0.94 -27.67
N LYS A 126 -19.19 0.61 -26.45
CA LYS A 126 -20.59 0.37 -26.19
C LYS A 126 -21.40 1.65 -26.31
N TYR A 127 -20.89 2.76 -25.78
CA TYR A 127 -21.53 4.06 -25.90
C TYR A 127 -21.71 4.49 -27.36
N ALA A 128 -20.68 4.29 -28.20
CA ALA A 128 -20.74 4.60 -29.62
C ALA A 128 -21.92 3.87 -30.32
N SER A 129 -22.17 2.60 -29.96
CA SER A 129 -23.28 1.84 -30.53
C SER A 129 -24.68 2.33 -30.10
N ILE A 130 -24.81 2.87 -28.87
CA ILE A 130 -26.10 3.32 -28.33
C ILE A 130 -26.38 4.80 -28.63
N GLN A 131 -25.35 5.60 -28.90
CA GLN A 131 -25.46 7.05 -29.12
C GLN A 131 -26.44 7.37 -30.25
N GLU A 132 -26.44 6.56 -31.32
CA GLU A 132 -27.35 6.72 -32.46
C GLU A 132 -28.83 6.55 -32.11
N GLN A 133 -29.17 5.80 -31.06
CA GLN A 133 -30.56 5.57 -30.66
C GLN A 133 -30.96 6.41 -29.45
N LEU A 134 -29.99 6.99 -28.74
CA LEU A 134 -30.22 7.72 -27.49
C LEU A 134 -31.14 8.94 -27.67
N TYR A 135 -31.13 9.60 -28.84
CA TYR A 135 -32.03 10.72 -29.13
C TYR A 135 -33.51 10.32 -29.10
N LYS A 136 -33.84 9.04 -29.32
CA LYS A 136 -35.21 8.50 -29.23
C LYS A 136 -35.63 8.27 -27.77
N MET A 137 -34.67 8.15 -26.85
CA MET A 137 -34.88 7.83 -25.45
C MET A 137 -35.01 9.11 -24.62
N LYS A 138 -36.18 9.73 -24.67
CA LYS A 138 -36.47 10.96 -23.88
C LYS A 138 -36.28 10.71 -22.38
N GLY A 139 -35.70 11.69 -21.69
CA GLY A 139 -35.43 11.63 -20.25
C GLY A 139 -34.16 10.85 -19.88
N PHE A 140 -33.43 10.29 -20.85
CA PHE A 140 -32.13 9.67 -20.63
C PHE A 140 -31.00 10.57 -21.10
N TYR A 141 -29.93 10.63 -20.31
CA TYR A 141 -28.79 11.51 -20.53
C TYR A 141 -27.49 10.77 -20.27
N ILE A 142 -26.42 11.21 -20.91
CA ILE A 142 -25.09 10.65 -20.70
C ILE A 142 -24.24 11.64 -19.93
N GLN A 143 -23.54 11.13 -18.93
CA GLN A 143 -22.49 11.86 -18.23
C GLN A 143 -21.15 11.23 -18.57
N SER A 144 -20.24 12.04 -19.09
CA SER A 144 -18.87 11.61 -19.33
C SER A 144 -18.15 11.37 -18.00
N ARG A 145 -17.44 10.25 -17.94
CA ARG A 145 -16.62 9.77 -16.83
C ARG A 145 -15.30 9.24 -17.38
N THR A 146 -14.38 8.93 -16.48
CA THR A 146 -13.15 8.23 -16.80
C THR A 146 -13.02 6.97 -15.96
N LEU A 147 -12.53 5.90 -16.58
CA LEU A 147 -12.10 4.69 -15.90
C LEU A 147 -10.58 4.62 -15.90
N ARG A 148 -10.00 4.11 -14.81
CA ARG A 148 -8.59 3.74 -14.83
C ARG A 148 -8.37 2.57 -15.79
N GLU A 149 -7.25 2.55 -16.46
CA GLU A 149 -6.76 1.41 -17.22
C GLU A 149 -5.27 1.21 -16.90
N TYR A 150 -4.88 -0.05 -16.77
CA TYR A 150 -3.51 -0.47 -16.49
C TYR A 150 -2.95 -1.17 -17.73
N PRO A 151 -2.00 -0.55 -18.48
CA PRO A 151 -1.42 -1.14 -19.69
C PRO A 151 -0.75 -2.50 -19.43
N ARG A 152 -0.24 -2.68 -18.22
CA ARG A 152 0.43 -3.89 -17.75
C ARG A 152 -0.30 -4.47 -16.56
N ARG A 153 -0.35 -5.80 -16.49
CA ARG A 153 -1.02 -6.54 -15.41
C ARG A 153 -0.08 -6.76 -14.23
N ILE A 154 0.51 -5.68 -13.72
CA ILE A 154 1.53 -5.70 -12.67
C ILE A 154 1.23 -4.68 -11.57
N ALA A 155 1.97 -4.76 -10.46
CA ALA A 155 2.03 -3.75 -9.41
C ALA A 155 0.67 -3.44 -8.74
N ALA A 156 -0.29 -4.36 -8.76
CA ALA A 156 -1.66 -4.11 -8.31
C ALA A 156 -1.75 -3.58 -6.86
N HIS A 157 -0.87 -4.04 -5.98
CA HIS A 157 -0.81 -3.60 -4.58
C HIS A 157 -0.11 -2.25 -4.39
N ALA A 158 0.87 -1.95 -5.23
CA ALA A 158 1.60 -0.68 -5.23
C ALA A 158 0.73 0.44 -5.82
N LEU A 159 0.18 0.23 -7.02
CA LEU A 159 -0.68 1.18 -7.70
C LEU A 159 -2.01 1.35 -6.95
N GLY A 160 -2.59 0.23 -6.52
CA GLY A 160 -3.90 0.20 -5.88
C GLY A 160 -5.05 0.29 -6.88
N TYR A 161 -6.26 0.53 -6.37
CA TYR A 161 -7.46 0.66 -7.19
C TYR A 161 -8.39 1.73 -6.64
N VAL A 162 -9.34 2.14 -7.49
CA VAL A 162 -10.37 3.13 -7.19
C VAL A 162 -11.71 2.42 -6.93
N GLY A 163 -12.51 2.93 -5.99
CA GLY A 163 -13.81 2.41 -5.64
C GLY A 163 -14.84 3.51 -5.39
N GLU A 164 -16.12 3.15 -5.41
CA GLU A 164 -17.19 4.10 -5.08
C GLU A 164 -17.13 4.48 -3.60
N VAL A 165 -17.39 5.76 -3.31
CA VAL A 165 -17.39 6.29 -1.94
C VAL A 165 -18.54 5.69 -1.12
N THR A 166 -18.29 5.44 0.16
CA THR A 166 -19.33 5.05 1.12
C THR A 166 -19.92 6.27 1.81
N GLN A 167 -21.08 6.11 2.46
CA GLN A 167 -21.69 7.22 3.21
C GLN A 167 -20.74 7.78 4.29
N ALA A 168 -20.02 6.92 5.00
CA ALA A 168 -19.03 7.35 5.98
C ALA A 168 -17.89 8.19 5.37
N MET A 169 -17.48 7.89 4.13
CA MET A 169 -16.48 8.69 3.41
C MET A 169 -17.04 10.07 2.99
N ILE A 170 -18.32 10.13 2.60
CA ILE A 170 -19.00 11.39 2.27
C ILE A 170 -19.13 12.27 3.52
N ASP A 171 -19.53 11.69 4.65
CA ASP A 171 -19.72 12.42 5.91
C ASP A 171 -18.40 13.00 6.45
N SER A 172 -17.28 12.33 6.16
CA SER A 172 -15.93 12.78 6.56
C SER A 172 -15.28 13.74 5.55
N ASN A 173 -15.72 13.74 4.29
CA ASN A 173 -15.18 14.63 3.27
C ASN A 173 -16.26 15.10 2.30
N ALA A 174 -16.71 16.34 2.51
CA ALA A 174 -17.77 17.00 1.73
C ALA A 174 -17.45 17.21 0.24
N TYR A 175 -16.19 16.96 -0.20
CA TYR A 175 -15.84 16.93 -1.61
C TYR A 175 -16.61 15.83 -2.36
N TYR A 176 -16.84 14.69 -1.71
CA TYR A 176 -17.47 13.54 -2.33
C TYR A 176 -18.99 13.55 -2.18
N GLN A 177 -19.65 12.97 -3.17
CA GLN A 177 -21.08 12.74 -3.23
C GLN A 177 -21.33 11.28 -3.61
N SER A 178 -22.55 10.79 -3.35
CA SER A 178 -22.94 9.44 -3.75
C SER A 178 -22.72 9.23 -5.27
N GLY A 179 -22.08 8.12 -5.64
CA GLY A 179 -21.68 7.82 -7.01
C GLY A 179 -20.27 8.31 -7.39
N ASP A 180 -19.59 9.06 -6.53
CA ASP A 180 -18.19 9.44 -6.77
C ASP A 180 -17.23 8.28 -6.47
N TYR A 181 -16.03 8.42 -7.02
CA TYR A 181 -14.97 7.43 -6.91
C TYR A 181 -13.76 8.00 -6.16
N ILE A 182 -13.15 7.17 -5.32
CA ILE A 182 -11.99 7.49 -4.48
C ILE A 182 -10.96 6.36 -4.55
N GLY A 183 -9.67 6.68 -4.49
CA GLY A 183 -8.60 5.69 -4.32
C GLY A 183 -8.74 4.93 -3.01
N ILE A 184 -8.77 3.60 -3.09
CA ILE A 184 -9.03 2.71 -1.94
C ILE A 184 -7.73 2.13 -1.37
N SER A 185 -6.75 1.85 -2.20
CA SER A 185 -5.47 1.26 -1.81
C SER A 185 -4.31 1.84 -2.62
N GLY A 186 -3.08 1.46 -2.25
CA GLY A 186 -1.86 1.82 -2.97
C GLY A 186 -1.66 3.33 -3.14
N ILE A 187 -1.00 3.70 -4.24
CA ILE A 187 -0.77 5.09 -4.67
C ILE A 187 -2.08 5.83 -4.88
N GLU A 188 -3.10 5.16 -5.46
CA GLU A 188 -4.41 5.78 -5.67
C GLU A 188 -5.00 6.35 -4.37
N ALA A 189 -4.86 5.63 -3.25
CA ALA A 189 -5.31 6.11 -1.95
C ALA A 189 -4.32 7.08 -1.28
N ALA A 190 -3.02 6.83 -1.40
CA ALA A 190 -1.96 7.65 -0.80
C ALA A 190 -1.98 9.09 -1.34
N TYR A 191 -2.17 9.24 -2.64
CA TYR A 191 -2.12 10.51 -3.37
C TYR A 191 -3.46 10.87 -3.99
N GLU A 192 -4.56 10.49 -3.32
CA GLU A 192 -5.92 10.74 -3.80
C GLU A 192 -6.17 12.22 -4.08
N GLU A 193 -5.65 13.12 -3.25
CA GLU A 193 -5.91 14.56 -3.39
C GLU A 193 -5.20 15.16 -4.61
N GLU A 194 -3.98 14.71 -4.87
CA GLU A 194 -3.20 15.08 -6.04
C GLU A 194 -3.81 14.48 -7.31
N LEU A 195 -4.20 13.20 -7.26
CA LEU A 195 -4.71 12.46 -8.41
C LEU A 195 -6.13 12.85 -8.80
N ARG A 196 -7.01 13.20 -7.86
CA ARG A 196 -8.45 13.37 -8.15
C ARG A 196 -8.79 14.67 -8.90
N GLY A 197 -7.90 15.65 -8.90
CA GLY A 197 -8.18 16.97 -9.47
C GLY A 197 -9.29 17.73 -8.74
N GLU A 198 -9.80 18.80 -9.36
CA GLU A 198 -10.87 19.63 -8.81
C GLU A 198 -12.11 19.58 -9.72
N LYS A 199 -13.28 19.34 -9.13
CA LYS A 199 -14.56 19.34 -9.85
C LYS A 199 -14.92 20.74 -10.32
N GLY A 200 -15.31 20.81 -11.59
CA GLY A 200 -16.01 21.96 -12.14
C GLY A 200 -17.50 21.86 -11.88
N VAL A 201 -18.19 22.99 -11.90
CA VAL A 201 -19.63 23.06 -11.74
C VAL A 201 -20.17 24.06 -12.75
N LYS A 202 -21.18 23.64 -13.52
CA LYS A 202 -21.99 24.55 -14.32
C LYS A 202 -23.38 24.70 -13.71
N TYR A 203 -23.83 25.94 -13.61
CA TYR A 203 -25.16 26.29 -13.13
C TYR A 203 -26.03 26.69 -14.30
N TYR A 204 -27.12 25.96 -14.52
CA TYR A 204 -28.10 26.26 -15.56
C TYR A 204 -29.40 26.74 -14.93
N MET A 205 -30.04 27.73 -15.55
CA MET A 205 -31.42 28.06 -15.24
C MET A 205 -32.36 27.08 -15.93
N VAL A 206 -33.31 26.54 -15.20
CA VAL A 206 -34.32 25.61 -15.72
C VAL A 206 -35.72 26.17 -15.54
N ASP A 207 -36.61 25.88 -16.49
CA ASP A 207 -38.03 26.21 -16.37
C ASP A 207 -38.78 25.21 -15.47
N VAL A 208 -40.09 25.42 -15.27
CA VAL A 208 -40.97 24.51 -14.49
C VAL A 208 -41.09 23.09 -15.08
N HIS A 209 -40.61 22.91 -16.32
CA HIS A 209 -40.51 21.63 -17.02
C HIS A 209 -39.07 21.08 -17.03
N ASN A 210 -38.16 21.69 -16.27
CA ASN A 210 -36.75 21.29 -16.08
C ASN A 210 -35.87 21.42 -17.34
N ARG A 211 -36.30 22.22 -18.33
CA ARG A 211 -35.56 22.48 -19.56
C ARG A 211 -34.55 23.61 -19.34
N ILE A 212 -33.29 23.37 -19.73
CA ILE A 212 -32.20 24.37 -19.64
C ILE A 212 -32.56 25.58 -20.51
N GLN A 213 -32.65 26.76 -19.90
CA GLN A 213 -32.92 28.05 -20.58
C GLN A 213 -31.63 28.84 -20.86
N GLY A 214 -30.51 28.46 -20.22
CA GLY A 214 -29.21 29.12 -20.36
C GLY A 214 -28.35 28.96 -19.11
N SER A 215 -27.12 29.47 -19.15
CA SER A 215 -26.25 29.56 -17.97
C SER A 215 -26.82 30.56 -16.97
N TYR A 216 -26.73 30.24 -15.67
CA TYR A 216 -27.15 31.14 -14.62
C TYR A 216 -26.14 32.28 -14.44
N LEU A 217 -26.63 33.52 -14.35
CA LEU A 217 -25.80 34.73 -14.25
C LEU A 217 -24.68 34.76 -15.30
N GLU A 218 -24.99 34.36 -16.54
CA GLU A 218 -24.02 34.32 -17.64
C GLU A 218 -22.75 33.46 -17.35
N GLY A 219 -22.84 32.53 -16.40
CA GLY A 219 -21.74 31.66 -16.01
C GLY A 219 -20.81 32.24 -14.93
N GLU A 220 -21.15 33.36 -14.29
CA GLU A 220 -20.34 33.94 -13.20
C GLU A 220 -20.13 32.98 -12.02
N MET A 221 -21.07 32.07 -11.77
CA MET A 221 -20.95 31.06 -10.72
C MET A 221 -20.31 29.74 -11.22
N ASP A 222 -20.01 29.62 -12.50
CA ASP A 222 -19.44 28.40 -13.06
C ASP A 222 -17.97 28.25 -12.63
N THR A 223 -17.57 27.02 -12.30
CA THR A 223 -16.17 26.68 -12.02
C THR A 223 -15.68 25.68 -13.06
N ILE A 224 -14.43 25.86 -13.51
CA ILE A 224 -13.78 24.93 -14.43
C ILE A 224 -13.24 23.71 -13.68
N ALA A 225 -13.38 22.53 -14.28
CA ALA A 225 -12.75 21.33 -13.76
C ALA A 225 -11.23 21.40 -14.00
N ARG A 226 -10.44 21.07 -12.98
CA ARG A 226 -8.97 20.98 -13.09
C ARG A 226 -8.55 19.53 -13.03
N ILE A 227 -7.78 19.10 -14.03
CA ILE A 227 -7.25 17.74 -14.13
C ILE A 227 -6.34 17.46 -12.92
N GLY A 228 -6.35 16.21 -12.44
CA GLY A 228 -5.43 15.79 -11.40
C GLY A 228 -3.97 15.86 -11.83
N ARG A 229 -3.07 15.98 -10.87
CA ARG A 229 -1.63 16.06 -11.10
C ARG A 229 -1.08 14.69 -11.48
N ASN A 230 -0.24 14.66 -12.50
CA ASN A 230 0.48 13.44 -12.86
C ASN A 230 1.52 13.08 -11.78
N LEU A 231 1.76 11.78 -11.60
CA LEU A 231 2.74 11.25 -10.66
C LEU A 231 3.79 10.41 -11.39
N THR A 232 5.05 10.58 -11.05
CA THR A 232 6.14 9.66 -11.42
C THR A 232 6.46 8.80 -10.19
N THR A 233 6.29 7.50 -10.31
CA THR A 233 6.61 6.54 -9.24
C THR A 233 8.08 6.17 -9.25
N THR A 234 8.56 5.56 -8.16
CA THR A 234 9.91 5.01 -8.06
C THR A 234 10.02 3.60 -8.65
N ILE A 235 8.87 2.98 -8.99
CA ILE A 235 8.81 1.63 -9.52
C ILE A 235 9.50 1.56 -10.87
N ASP A 236 10.37 0.58 -11.04
CA ASP A 236 10.85 0.16 -12.35
C ASP A 236 9.92 -0.93 -12.88
N TYR A 237 9.17 -0.63 -13.94
CA TYR A 237 8.16 -1.57 -14.43
C TYR A 237 8.76 -2.89 -14.93
N ARG A 238 9.99 -2.87 -15.47
CA ARG A 238 10.68 -4.06 -15.98
C ARG A 238 11.10 -4.95 -14.84
N LEU A 239 11.65 -4.37 -13.78
CA LEU A 239 12.04 -5.09 -12.57
C LEU A 239 10.83 -5.66 -11.85
N GLN A 240 9.77 -4.87 -11.69
CA GLN A 240 8.51 -5.29 -11.07
C GLN A 240 7.88 -6.47 -11.82
N GLU A 241 7.73 -6.36 -13.15
CA GLU A 241 7.16 -7.42 -13.98
C GLU A 241 8.01 -8.70 -13.93
N TYR A 242 9.34 -8.54 -13.93
CA TYR A 242 10.26 -9.66 -13.83
C TYR A 242 10.17 -10.39 -12.47
N ALA A 243 10.19 -9.63 -11.37
CA ALA A 243 10.07 -10.20 -10.04
C ALA A 243 8.69 -10.85 -9.80
N GLU A 244 7.61 -10.29 -10.36
CA GLU A 244 6.30 -10.94 -10.37
C GLU A 244 6.29 -12.27 -11.13
N LYS A 245 6.95 -12.33 -12.30
CA LYS A 245 7.11 -13.58 -13.06
C LYS A 245 7.83 -14.66 -12.25
N LEU A 246 8.94 -14.32 -11.59
CA LEU A 246 9.69 -15.25 -10.72
C LEU A 246 8.84 -15.78 -9.55
N MET A 247 7.94 -14.94 -9.04
CA MET A 247 7.04 -15.29 -7.94
C MET A 247 5.75 -15.99 -8.36
N GLN A 248 5.53 -16.23 -9.65
CA GLN A 248 4.40 -17.04 -10.10
C GLN A 248 4.42 -18.43 -9.46
N ASN A 249 3.23 -18.90 -9.09
CA ASN A 249 3.02 -20.17 -8.37
C ASN A 249 3.76 -20.25 -7.02
N LYS A 250 4.03 -19.11 -6.37
CA LYS A 250 4.63 -19.04 -5.04
C LYS A 250 3.82 -18.07 -4.18
N ARG A 251 3.97 -18.20 -2.86
CA ARG A 251 3.36 -17.27 -1.89
C ARG A 251 4.46 -16.51 -1.18
N GLY A 252 4.29 -15.20 -1.00
CA GLY A 252 5.29 -14.34 -0.36
C GLY A 252 5.43 -12.99 -1.04
N SER A 253 6.64 -12.45 -1.08
CA SER A 253 6.90 -11.08 -1.55
C SER A 253 8.36 -10.86 -1.97
N VAL A 254 8.56 -9.89 -2.86
CA VAL A 254 9.87 -9.31 -3.18
C VAL A 254 9.79 -7.80 -2.97
N VAL A 255 10.72 -7.24 -2.21
CA VAL A 255 10.84 -5.79 -2.04
C VAL A 255 12.24 -5.38 -2.43
N ALA A 256 12.36 -4.43 -3.36
CA ALA A 256 13.63 -3.86 -3.79
C ALA A 256 13.65 -2.35 -3.52
N ILE A 257 14.72 -1.86 -2.90
CA ILE A 257 14.92 -0.46 -2.51
C ILE A 257 16.28 0.00 -3.04
N GLU A 258 16.34 1.20 -3.58
CA GLU A 258 17.60 1.88 -3.89
C GLU A 258 18.20 2.49 -2.61
N PRO A 259 19.35 2.01 -2.09
CA PRO A 259 19.85 2.44 -0.78
C PRO A 259 20.16 3.93 -0.69
N SER A 260 20.65 4.54 -1.77
CA SER A 260 21.07 5.94 -1.81
C SER A 260 19.94 6.96 -1.66
N THR A 261 18.70 6.55 -1.91
CA THR A 261 17.53 7.44 -1.99
C THR A 261 16.34 6.96 -1.18
N GLY A 262 16.25 5.67 -0.88
CA GLY A 262 15.04 5.05 -0.32
C GLY A 262 13.94 4.84 -1.35
N GLU A 263 14.21 5.05 -2.65
CA GLU A 263 13.23 4.79 -3.70
C GLU A 263 12.87 3.28 -3.75
N VAL A 264 11.57 2.96 -3.69
CA VAL A 264 11.08 1.57 -3.81
C VAL A 264 11.05 1.18 -5.29
N LEU A 265 11.98 0.34 -5.71
CA LEU A 265 12.15 -0.08 -7.10
C LEU A 265 11.13 -1.15 -7.52
N ALA A 266 10.79 -2.05 -6.60
CA ALA A 266 9.78 -3.08 -6.80
C ALA A 266 9.10 -3.45 -5.47
N LEU A 267 7.79 -3.65 -5.52
CA LEU A 267 6.94 -4.09 -4.41
C LEU A 267 6.02 -5.22 -4.89
N VAL A 268 6.54 -6.45 -4.86
CA VAL A 268 5.86 -7.65 -5.35
C VAL A 268 5.15 -8.37 -4.22
N ASN A 269 3.90 -8.75 -4.48
CA ASN A 269 3.08 -9.58 -3.63
C ASN A 269 2.62 -10.80 -4.42
N ALA A 270 2.81 -11.98 -3.85
CA ALA A 270 2.46 -13.24 -4.48
C ALA A 270 1.61 -14.10 -3.55
N PRO A 271 0.48 -14.67 -4.02
CA PRO A 271 -0.14 -14.40 -5.32
C PRO A 271 -0.67 -12.97 -5.43
N SER A 272 -0.69 -12.43 -6.65
CA SER A 272 -1.24 -11.11 -6.99
C SER A 272 -2.52 -11.24 -7.82
N TYR A 273 -3.05 -10.13 -8.30
CA TYR A 273 -4.20 -10.07 -9.21
C TYR A 273 -3.95 -9.07 -10.34
N ASP A 274 -4.69 -9.21 -11.44
CA ASP A 274 -4.69 -8.21 -12.52
C ASP A 274 -5.44 -6.95 -12.05
N PRO A 275 -4.79 -5.77 -12.00
CA PRO A 275 -5.43 -4.53 -11.52
C PRO A 275 -6.66 -4.13 -12.35
N ASN A 276 -6.75 -4.53 -13.63
CA ASN A 276 -7.93 -4.26 -14.46
C ASN A 276 -9.17 -5.03 -13.99
N LEU A 277 -9.04 -6.07 -13.16
CA LEU A 277 -10.19 -6.76 -12.56
C LEU A 277 -10.97 -5.86 -11.60
N LEU A 278 -10.32 -4.86 -11.02
CA LEU A 278 -10.92 -3.90 -10.09
C LEU A 278 -11.28 -2.58 -10.75
N VAL A 279 -11.62 -2.62 -12.05
CA VAL A 279 -12.09 -1.49 -12.85
C VAL A 279 -13.48 -1.79 -13.42
N GLY A 280 -14.29 -0.74 -13.61
CA GLY A 280 -15.52 -0.82 -14.38
C GLY A 280 -16.65 -1.62 -13.72
N ARG A 281 -17.65 -1.98 -14.52
CA ARG A 281 -18.90 -2.62 -14.06
C ARG A 281 -18.69 -3.96 -13.35
N ALA A 282 -17.68 -4.73 -13.75
CA ALA A 282 -17.38 -6.04 -13.18
C ALA A 282 -16.63 -5.99 -11.83
N ARG A 283 -16.12 -4.81 -11.45
CA ARG A 283 -15.29 -4.59 -10.25
C ARG A 283 -15.90 -5.18 -8.98
N GLY A 284 -17.18 -4.95 -8.72
CA GLY A 284 -17.84 -5.46 -7.51
C GLY A 284 -17.84 -6.98 -7.42
N ARG A 285 -18.15 -7.67 -8.53
CA ARG A 285 -18.13 -9.14 -8.61
C ARG A 285 -16.70 -9.68 -8.46
N ASN A 286 -15.75 -9.10 -9.20
CA ASN A 286 -14.35 -9.51 -9.17
C ASN A 286 -13.73 -9.32 -7.79
N TYR A 287 -14.05 -8.20 -7.12
CA TYR A 287 -13.60 -7.94 -5.76
C TYR A 287 -14.10 -9.03 -4.80
N SER A 288 -15.39 -9.41 -4.86
CA SER A 288 -15.92 -10.48 -4.03
C SER A 288 -15.23 -11.82 -4.27
N LEU A 289 -14.92 -12.16 -5.53
CA LEU A 289 -14.18 -13.37 -5.88
C LEU A 289 -12.77 -13.35 -5.29
N LEU A 290 -12.02 -12.26 -5.50
CA LEU A 290 -10.65 -12.08 -4.98
C LEU A 290 -10.60 -12.07 -3.44
N LEU A 291 -11.64 -11.53 -2.79
CA LEU A 291 -11.75 -11.51 -1.34
C LEU A 291 -12.01 -12.90 -0.75
N SER A 292 -12.82 -13.71 -1.45
CA SER A 292 -13.14 -15.08 -1.04
C SER A 292 -12.05 -16.10 -1.37
N ASP A 293 -11.05 -15.72 -2.17
CA ASP A 293 -10.00 -16.61 -2.62
C ASP A 293 -9.11 -17.05 -1.43
N PRO A 294 -8.94 -18.37 -1.19
CA PRO A 294 -8.15 -18.88 -0.08
C PRO A 294 -6.67 -18.49 -0.13
N VAL A 295 -6.12 -18.15 -1.31
CA VAL A 295 -4.70 -17.74 -1.41
C VAL A 295 -4.50 -16.26 -1.08
N LYS A 296 -5.58 -15.51 -0.81
CA LYS A 296 -5.59 -14.11 -0.39
C LYS A 296 -4.78 -13.20 -1.33
N PRO A 297 -5.17 -13.08 -2.61
CA PRO A 297 -4.46 -12.25 -3.59
C PRO A 297 -4.57 -10.75 -3.33
N LEU A 298 -5.54 -10.28 -2.51
CA LEU A 298 -5.66 -8.88 -2.11
C LEU A 298 -4.77 -8.51 -0.90
N PHE A 299 -4.18 -9.50 -0.23
CA PHE A 299 -3.41 -9.28 1.00
C PHE A 299 -1.98 -8.85 0.66
N ASN A 300 -1.62 -7.63 1.08
CA ASN A 300 -0.28 -7.06 0.87
C ASN A 300 0.73 -7.69 1.85
N ARG A 301 1.28 -8.83 1.48
CA ARG A 301 2.31 -9.54 2.23
C ARG A 301 3.56 -8.70 2.46
N ALA A 302 3.96 -7.87 1.50
CA ALA A 302 5.15 -7.03 1.63
C ALA A 302 5.04 -6.05 2.81
N LEU A 303 3.87 -5.44 3.03
CA LEU A 303 3.65 -4.41 4.05
C LEU A 303 2.96 -4.90 5.33
N MET A 304 2.18 -5.99 5.24
CA MET A 304 1.27 -6.40 6.31
C MET A 304 1.58 -7.79 6.87
N ALA A 305 2.27 -8.66 6.14
CA ALA A 305 2.62 -9.96 6.70
C ALA A 305 3.79 -9.80 7.67
N GLN A 306 3.57 -10.26 8.90
CA GLN A 306 4.59 -10.25 9.95
C GLN A 306 5.16 -11.65 10.03
N TYR A 307 6.41 -11.79 9.66
CA TYR A 307 7.10 -13.07 9.65
C TYR A 307 8.27 -13.06 10.63
N PRO A 308 8.63 -14.21 11.23
CA PRO A 308 9.91 -14.32 11.89
C PRO A 308 11.03 -14.04 10.87
N PRO A 309 11.95 -13.10 11.14
CA PRO A 309 13.05 -12.81 10.20
C PRO A 309 14.05 -13.97 10.10
N GLY A 310 14.12 -14.84 11.12
CA GLY A 310 15.09 -15.93 11.19
C GLY A 310 16.52 -15.42 11.10
N SER A 311 17.39 -16.19 10.43
CA SER A 311 18.83 -15.89 10.40
C SER A 311 19.24 -14.59 9.71
N THR A 312 18.33 -13.88 9.02
CA THR A 312 18.62 -12.51 8.52
C THR A 312 18.80 -11.52 9.67
N PHE A 313 18.09 -11.74 10.79
CA PHE A 313 18.14 -10.90 11.99
C PHE A 313 19.47 -10.93 12.73
N LYS A 314 20.28 -11.97 12.50
CA LYS A 314 21.61 -12.13 13.11
C LYS A 314 22.53 -10.94 12.82
N MET A 315 22.35 -10.26 11.68
CA MET A 315 23.16 -9.08 11.37
C MET A 315 22.91 -7.97 12.40
N ALA A 316 21.65 -7.82 12.83
CA ALA A 316 21.27 -6.80 13.81
C ALA A 316 21.89 -7.15 15.17
N GLN A 317 21.88 -8.44 15.51
CA GLN A 317 22.50 -8.94 16.74
C GLN A 317 24.02 -8.76 16.74
N ALA A 318 24.72 -9.03 15.62
CA ALA A 318 26.15 -8.78 15.51
C ALA A 318 26.49 -7.30 15.70
N LEU A 319 25.75 -6.41 15.01
CA LEU A 319 25.97 -4.96 15.10
C LEU A 319 25.75 -4.43 16.52
N VAL A 320 24.65 -4.81 17.17
CA VAL A 320 24.37 -4.37 18.54
C VAL A 320 25.37 -4.95 19.53
N ALA A 321 25.79 -6.21 19.37
CA ALA A 321 26.78 -6.81 20.26
C ALA A 321 28.15 -6.13 20.14
N LEU A 322 28.53 -5.70 18.93
CA LEU A 322 29.75 -4.93 18.69
C LEU A 322 29.67 -3.52 19.28
N GLU A 323 28.55 -2.80 19.05
CA GLU A 323 28.35 -1.44 19.57
C GLU A 323 28.29 -1.39 21.09
N GLU A 324 27.64 -2.36 21.72
CA GLU A 324 27.55 -2.46 23.18
C GLU A 324 28.86 -2.94 23.84
N GLY A 325 29.89 -3.27 23.03
CA GLY A 325 31.14 -3.85 23.51
C GLY A 325 30.98 -5.23 24.13
N ALA A 326 29.84 -5.90 23.87
CA ALA A 326 29.57 -7.24 24.37
C ALA A 326 30.43 -8.31 23.66
N ILE A 327 30.84 -8.03 22.42
CA ILE A 327 31.81 -8.80 21.65
C ILE A 327 32.76 -7.87 20.90
N THR A 328 33.88 -8.42 20.45
CA THR A 328 34.79 -7.84 19.46
C THR A 328 34.72 -8.63 18.16
N PRO A 329 35.21 -8.11 17.01
CA PRO A 329 35.22 -8.87 15.75
C PRO A 329 35.94 -10.23 15.87
N GLN A 330 36.96 -10.33 16.73
CA GLN A 330 37.75 -11.54 17.00
C GLN A 330 37.19 -12.41 18.13
N THR A 331 36.06 -12.03 18.74
CA THR A 331 35.45 -12.84 19.81
C THR A 331 34.97 -14.17 19.22
N ARG A 332 35.48 -15.26 19.79
CA ARG A 332 35.20 -16.63 19.35
C ARG A 332 34.23 -17.33 20.29
N PHE A 333 33.18 -17.91 19.72
CA PHE A 333 32.29 -18.82 20.43
C PHE A 333 32.31 -20.21 19.79
N HIS A 334 32.42 -21.25 20.62
CA HIS A 334 32.37 -22.63 20.18
C HIS A 334 30.93 -23.07 19.95
N CYS A 335 30.64 -23.63 18.78
CA CYS A 335 29.37 -24.28 18.47
C CYS A 335 29.56 -25.80 18.56
N ALA A 336 28.83 -26.47 19.45
CA ALA A 336 28.85 -27.93 19.61
C ALA A 336 27.49 -28.53 19.19
N GLY A 337 27.12 -28.37 17.93
CA GLY A 337 25.79 -28.73 17.41
C GLY A 337 24.67 -27.82 17.91
N GLY A 338 25.01 -26.63 18.41
CA GLY A 338 24.05 -25.67 18.96
C GLY A 338 24.50 -25.04 20.28
N TYR A 339 23.54 -24.42 20.96
CA TYR A 339 23.65 -23.95 22.34
C TYR A 339 22.76 -24.81 23.24
N SER A 340 23.30 -25.25 24.37
CA SER A 340 22.57 -26.04 25.37
C SER A 340 22.77 -25.44 26.76
N SER A 341 21.68 -25.29 27.51
CA SER A 341 21.70 -24.86 28.92
C SER A 341 20.61 -25.59 29.69
N GLY A 342 20.99 -26.63 30.44
CA GLY A 342 20.03 -27.54 31.08
C GLY A 342 19.20 -28.28 30.02
N SER A 343 17.87 -28.24 30.14
CA SER A 343 16.95 -28.80 29.15
C SER A 343 16.73 -27.93 27.91
N PHE A 344 17.21 -26.69 27.91
CA PHE A 344 17.02 -25.76 26.81
C PHE A 344 18.09 -25.97 25.72
N ARG A 345 17.66 -26.14 24.46
CA ARG A 345 18.54 -26.38 23.31
C ARG A 345 18.13 -25.53 22.09
N VAL A 346 19.11 -24.84 21.51
CA VAL A 346 19.01 -24.21 20.18
C VAL A 346 19.94 -24.97 19.24
N ALA A 347 19.37 -25.74 18.32
CA ALA A 347 20.14 -26.61 17.42
C ALA A 347 20.99 -25.82 16.41
N CYS A 348 22.07 -26.43 15.95
CA CYS A 348 22.91 -25.94 14.86
C CYS A 348 23.65 -27.11 14.20
N HIS A 349 24.19 -26.90 13.00
CA HIS A 349 24.84 -27.95 12.19
C HIS A 349 26.38 -27.89 12.22
N HIS A 350 26.97 -27.18 13.19
CA HIS A 350 28.43 -26.98 13.25
C HIS A 350 29.02 -27.56 14.53
N ASN A 351 30.27 -28.02 14.42
CA ASN A 351 31.11 -28.42 15.55
C ASN A 351 32.47 -27.70 15.51
N GLN A 352 32.46 -26.36 15.62
CA GLN A 352 33.67 -25.54 15.57
C GLN A 352 33.46 -24.15 16.22
N SER A 353 34.56 -23.46 16.49
CA SER A 353 34.54 -22.07 16.95
C SER A 353 34.58 -21.08 15.79
N PHE A 354 33.78 -20.02 15.90
CA PHE A 354 33.66 -19.00 14.87
C PHE A 354 33.95 -17.61 15.44
N GLU A 355 34.56 -16.75 14.62
CA GLU A 355 34.54 -15.29 14.78
C GLU A 355 33.29 -14.67 14.15
N VAL A 356 33.10 -13.35 14.28
CA VAL A 356 31.90 -12.65 13.77
C VAL A 356 31.69 -12.95 12.27
N VAL A 357 32.71 -12.71 11.44
CA VAL A 357 32.66 -12.88 9.98
C VAL A 357 32.26 -14.31 9.60
N GLU A 358 32.95 -15.30 10.16
CA GLU A 358 32.70 -16.72 9.87
C GLU A 358 31.32 -17.18 10.37
N SER A 359 30.89 -16.66 11.53
CA SER A 359 29.57 -16.96 12.11
C SER A 359 28.42 -16.48 11.21
N ILE A 360 28.60 -15.36 10.52
CA ILE A 360 27.67 -14.81 9.54
C ILE A 360 27.66 -15.71 8.29
N ALA A 361 28.85 -15.98 7.74
CA ALA A 361 29.04 -16.78 6.52
C ALA A 361 28.42 -18.17 6.62
N ARG A 362 28.62 -18.84 7.77
CA ARG A 362 28.09 -20.17 8.07
C ARG A 362 26.75 -20.14 8.80
N SER A 363 26.22 -18.96 9.12
CA SER A 363 24.95 -18.81 9.83
C SER A 363 24.87 -19.60 11.14
N CYS A 364 25.93 -19.60 11.96
CA CYS A 364 25.95 -20.31 13.24
C CYS A 364 24.80 -19.82 14.15
N ASN A 365 24.08 -20.69 14.85
CA ASN A 365 23.05 -20.28 15.82
C ASN A 365 23.66 -20.04 17.21
N ALA A 366 24.56 -20.92 17.64
CA ALA A 366 25.19 -20.86 18.96
C ALA A 366 25.90 -19.52 19.19
N TYR A 367 26.65 -19.03 18.18
CA TYR A 367 27.36 -17.74 18.25
C TYR A 367 26.43 -16.59 18.67
N TYR A 368 25.25 -16.49 18.06
CA TYR A 368 24.31 -15.40 18.34
C TYR A 368 23.56 -15.58 19.64
N VAL A 369 23.34 -16.82 20.07
CA VAL A 369 22.85 -17.10 21.42
C VAL A 369 23.83 -16.57 22.47
N TYR A 370 25.13 -16.86 22.32
CA TYR A 370 26.16 -16.33 23.21
C TYR A 370 26.28 -14.80 23.14
N ALA A 371 26.30 -14.23 21.93
CA ALA A 371 26.38 -12.77 21.74
C ALA A 371 25.17 -12.04 22.35
N PHE A 372 23.95 -12.54 22.13
CA PHE A 372 22.74 -11.94 22.71
C PHE A 372 22.71 -12.07 24.23
N ARG A 373 23.17 -13.20 24.77
CA ARG A 373 23.35 -13.34 26.22
C ARG A 373 24.38 -12.34 26.76
N ALA A 374 25.50 -12.13 26.06
CA ALA A 374 26.51 -11.14 26.44
C ALA A 374 25.96 -9.70 26.39
N ILE A 375 25.07 -9.37 25.45
CA ILE A 375 24.34 -8.10 25.43
C ILE A 375 23.46 -7.97 26.68
N LEU A 376 22.63 -8.98 26.96
CA LEU A 376 21.65 -8.92 28.05
C LEU A 376 22.28 -8.95 29.44
N GLU A 377 23.40 -9.66 29.59
CA GLU A 377 24.15 -9.79 30.84
C GLU A 377 25.28 -8.74 30.94
N ASN A 378 25.28 -7.72 30.08
CA ASN A 378 26.31 -6.68 30.05
C ASN A 378 26.31 -5.90 31.38
N PRO A 379 27.44 -5.87 32.12
CA PRO A 379 27.54 -5.23 33.43
C PRO A 379 27.38 -3.70 33.40
N ARG A 380 27.35 -3.08 32.20
CA ARG A 380 27.05 -1.66 32.01
C ARG A 380 25.63 -1.29 32.47
N TYR A 381 24.69 -2.24 32.42
CA TYR A 381 23.30 -2.01 32.80
C TYR A 381 23.02 -2.51 34.22
N ALA A 382 22.10 -1.86 34.93
CA ALA A 382 21.74 -2.27 36.29
C ALA A 382 20.95 -3.57 36.32
N SER A 383 20.33 -3.97 35.20
CA SER A 383 19.57 -5.21 35.08
C SER A 383 19.47 -5.73 33.64
N ILE A 384 19.17 -7.03 33.49
CA ILE A 384 18.87 -7.66 32.19
C ILE A 384 17.69 -6.97 31.49
N ARG A 385 16.71 -6.47 32.25
CA ARG A 385 15.56 -5.75 31.70
C ARG A 385 15.99 -4.45 31.04
N GLU A 386 16.87 -3.69 31.70
CA GLU A 386 17.40 -2.45 31.17
C GLU A 386 18.28 -2.69 29.93
N ALA A 387 19.13 -3.72 29.95
CA ALA A 387 19.90 -4.15 28.78
C ALA A 387 18.99 -4.57 27.61
N TYR A 388 17.88 -5.25 27.89
CA TYR A 388 16.87 -5.60 26.89
C TYR A 388 16.20 -4.35 26.29
N ASP A 389 15.85 -3.37 27.11
CA ASP A 389 15.25 -2.12 26.64
C ASP A 389 16.23 -1.34 25.75
N ALA A 390 17.52 -1.28 26.12
CA ALA A 390 18.56 -0.70 25.27
C ALA A 390 18.69 -1.45 23.93
N TRP A 391 18.76 -2.79 23.96
CA TRP A 391 18.75 -3.63 22.76
C TRP A 391 17.54 -3.34 21.86
N ARG A 392 16.35 -3.21 22.46
CA ARG A 392 15.10 -2.94 21.75
C ARG A 392 15.13 -1.57 21.08
N GLU A 393 15.70 -0.55 21.70
CA GLU A 393 15.84 0.77 21.08
C GLU A 393 16.68 0.73 19.79
N TYR A 394 17.74 -0.09 19.73
CA TYR A 394 18.44 -0.32 18.45
C TYR A 394 17.53 -0.96 17.41
N MET A 395 16.73 -1.97 17.77
CA MET A 395 15.80 -2.58 16.83
C MET A 395 14.79 -1.56 16.28
N LEU A 396 14.30 -0.64 17.12
CA LEU A 396 13.44 0.45 16.68
C LEU A 396 14.16 1.42 15.74
N LYS A 397 15.42 1.79 16.04
CA LYS A 397 16.25 2.64 15.16
C LYS A 397 16.48 1.99 13.80
N PHE A 398 16.68 0.67 13.76
CA PHE A 398 16.82 -0.12 12.53
C PHE A 398 15.52 -0.20 11.70
N GLY A 399 14.39 0.27 12.26
CA GLY A 399 13.10 0.32 11.59
C GLY A 399 12.17 -0.84 11.93
N PHE A 400 12.52 -1.71 12.87
CA PHE A 400 11.67 -2.80 13.34
C PHE A 400 10.72 -2.34 14.45
N GLY A 401 9.58 -3.01 14.62
CA GLY A 401 8.64 -2.73 15.71
C GLY A 401 7.90 -1.38 15.62
N ARG A 402 8.11 -0.62 14.54
CA ARG A 402 7.44 0.65 14.20
C ARG A 402 7.16 0.71 12.69
N THR A 403 6.23 1.56 12.27
CA THR A 403 6.09 1.91 10.86
C THR A 403 7.28 2.79 10.44
N LEU A 404 7.81 2.57 9.24
CA LEU A 404 8.91 3.36 8.67
C LEU A 404 8.45 4.77 8.28
N GLY A 405 7.14 4.98 8.09
CA GLY A 405 6.59 6.29 7.73
C GLY A 405 6.59 6.54 6.22
N SER A 406 6.53 5.46 5.44
CA SER A 406 6.41 5.47 3.97
C SER A 406 5.15 6.22 3.51
N ASP A 407 5.09 6.53 2.21
CA ASP A 407 3.88 7.01 1.52
C ASP A 407 2.90 5.88 1.19
N LEU A 408 3.29 4.61 1.37
CA LEU A 408 2.40 3.47 1.23
C LEU A 408 1.45 3.34 2.44
N LYS A 409 0.14 3.33 2.18
CA LYS A 409 -0.88 3.12 3.22
C LYS A 409 -0.86 1.67 3.73
N ASN A 410 -1.32 1.50 4.98
CA ASN A 410 -1.50 0.21 5.66
C ASN A 410 -0.20 -0.55 5.96
N GLU A 411 0.92 0.17 6.10
CA GLU A 411 2.14 -0.39 6.69
C GLU A 411 1.85 -0.87 8.13
N LEU A 412 2.18 -2.13 8.44
CA LEU A 412 2.12 -2.62 9.81
C LEU A 412 3.48 -2.49 10.50
N LYS A 413 3.44 -2.17 11.80
CA LYS A 413 4.64 -1.94 12.62
C LYS A 413 5.49 -3.18 12.90
N GLY A 414 5.02 -4.39 12.60
CA GLY A 414 5.65 -5.62 13.08
C GLY A 414 5.52 -5.80 14.60
N MET A 415 6.36 -6.66 15.18
CA MET A 415 6.39 -6.97 16.60
C MET A 415 7.84 -7.13 17.07
N VAL A 416 8.29 -6.16 17.88
CA VAL A 416 9.47 -6.28 18.74
C VAL A 416 8.97 -6.13 20.18
N PRO A 417 8.88 -7.23 20.95
CA PRO A 417 8.24 -7.23 22.26
C PRO A 417 8.81 -6.15 23.19
N THR A 418 7.97 -5.50 23.98
CA THR A 418 8.42 -4.58 25.04
C THR A 418 8.88 -5.35 26.26
N SER A 419 9.64 -4.73 27.17
CA SER A 419 9.87 -5.34 28.47
C SER A 419 8.56 -5.67 29.18
N ASP A 420 7.56 -4.79 29.11
CA ASP A 420 6.27 -5.03 29.78
C ASP A 420 5.52 -6.23 29.23
N TYR A 421 5.65 -6.50 27.93
CA TYR A 421 5.11 -7.72 27.32
C TYR A 421 5.70 -8.96 28.00
N TYR A 422 7.03 -9.06 28.08
CA TYR A 422 7.67 -10.22 28.70
C TYR A 422 7.47 -10.27 30.21
N GLN A 423 7.45 -9.12 30.89
CA GLN A 423 7.12 -9.07 32.31
C GLN A 423 5.73 -9.67 32.55
N ARG A 424 4.75 -9.34 31.70
CA ARG A 424 3.37 -9.82 31.85
C ARG A 424 3.19 -11.28 31.47
N TYR A 425 3.77 -11.72 30.37
CA TYR A 425 3.44 -13.02 29.76
C TYR A 425 4.48 -14.12 29.97
N VAL A 426 5.73 -13.76 30.33
CA VAL A 426 6.82 -14.72 30.49
C VAL A 426 7.37 -14.75 31.92
N PHE A 427 7.64 -13.59 32.52
CA PHE A 427 8.27 -13.53 33.84
C PHE A 427 7.29 -13.41 35.01
N GLY A 428 6.12 -12.80 34.83
CA GLY A 428 5.14 -12.60 35.89
C GLY A 428 5.70 -11.73 37.02
N THR A 429 5.93 -12.32 38.19
CA THR A 429 6.62 -11.66 39.33
C THR A 429 8.10 -12.06 39.45
N ALA A 430 8.58 -12.97 38.61
CA ALA A 430 9.95 -13.46 38.63
C ALA A 430 10.93 -12.40 38.10
N ARG A 431 12.21 -12.56 38.50
CA ARG A 431 13.31 -11.77 37.96
C ARG A 431 13.59 -12.14 36.51
N TRP A 432 14.02 -11.15 35.74
CA TRP A 432 14.45 -11.31 34.36
C TRP A 432 15.68 -12.22 34.25
N ARG A 433 15.68 -13.06 33.21
CA ARG A 433 16.77 -13.96 32.84
C ARG A 433 16.89 -13.99 31.32
N ALA A 434 18.07 -14.22 30.78
CA ALA A 434 18.29 -14.25 29.33
C ALA A 434 17.63 -15.46 28.64
N LEU A 435 17.67 -16.64 29.29
CA LEU A 435 17.24 -17.90 28.66
C LEU A 435 15.79 -17.91 28.13
N PRO A 436 14.76 -17.42 28.84
CA PRO A 436 13.38 -17.45 28.34
C PRO A 436 13.13 -16.64 27.06
N ILE A 437 13.99 -15.67 26.76
CA ILE A 437 13.86 -14.78 25.59
C ILE A 437 14.96 -15.00 24.56
N ILE A 438 15.75 -16.06 24.70
CA ILE A 438 16.95 -16.28 23.89
C ILE A 438 16.65 -16.63 22.43
N SER A 439 15.41 -17.04 22.10
CA SER A 439 14.96 -17.26 20.72
C SER A 439 15.07 -16.00 19.85
N LEU A 440 14.99 -14.82 20.47
CA LEU A 440 15.21 -13.52 19.80
C LEU A 440 16.61 -13.40 19.18
N SER A 441 17.61 -14.10 19.74
CA SER A 441 18.99 -14.07 19.24
C SER A 441 19.13 -14.55 17.79
N ILE A 442 18.19 -15.37 17.32
CA ILE A 442 18.21 -15.94 15.97
C ILE A 442 17.02 -15.50 15.13
N GLY A 443 16.31 -14.45 15.56
CA GLY A 443 15.16 -13.91 14.82
C GLY A 443 13.91 -14.79 14.89
N GLN A 444 13.74 -15.52 15.99
CA GLN A 444 12.59 -16.39 16.27
C GLN A 444 11.83 -15.92 17.52
N GLY A 445 10.83 -16.68 17.97
CA GLY A 445 10.00 -16.34 19.12
C GLY A 445 8.91 -15.35 18.73
N GLU A 446 8.75 -14.28 19.50
CA GLU A 446 7.70 -13.28 19.30
C GLU A 446 8.07 -12.17 18.31
N LEU A 447 9.21 -12.30 17.60
CA LEU A 447 9.61 -11.35 16.56
C LEU A 447 8.75 -11.51 15.30
N GLY A 448 8.14 -10.41 14.88
CA GLY A 448 7.43 -10.31 13.61
C GLY A 448 7.93 -9.10 12.82
N ILE A 449 8.54 -9.33 11.67
CA ILE A 449 9.10 -8.28 10.81
C ILE A 449 8.45 -8.39 9.44
N THR A 450 8.11 -7.26 8.82
CA THR A 450 7.55 -7.26 7.47
C THR A 450 8.67 -7.36 6.43
N PRO A 451 8.42 -7.97 5.25
CA PRO A 451 9.40 -7.99 4.17
C PRO A 451 9.89 -6.60 3.77
N PHE A 452 9.03 -5.58 3.87
CA PHE A 452 9.37 -4.18 3.66
C PHE A 452 10.35 -3.62 4.71
N GLN A 453 10.12 -3.88 5.99
CA GLN A 453 11.07 -3.55 7.06
C GLN A 453 12.42 -4.26 6.86
N LEU A 454 12.40 -5.53 6.43
CA LEU A 454 13.62 -6.28 6.17
C LEU A 454 14.41 -5.71 4.97
N ALA A 455 13.73 -5.27 3.91
CA ALA A 455 14.38 -4.58 2.78
C ALA A 455 15.00 -3.24 3.22
N ASN A 456 14.29 -2.47 4.04
CA ASN A 456 14.82 -1.21 4.58
C ASN A 456 16.03 -1.44 5.47
N TYR A 457 15.99 -2.48 6.31
CA TYR A 457 17.14 -2.90 7.11
C TYR A 457 18.34 -3.29 6.23
N CYS A 458 18.09 -3.98 5.11
CA CYS A 458 19.12 -4.28 4.13
C CYS A 458 19.71 -3.01 3.47
N ALA A 459 18.88 -2.00 3.17
CA ALA A 459 19.34 -0.70 2.70
C ALA A 459 20.21 0.02 3.75
N MET A 460 19.85 -0.08 5.03
CA MET A 460 20.66 0.45 6.13
C MET A 460 22.04 -0.21 6.23
N LEU A 461 22.11 -1.53 6.06
CA LEU A 461 23.37 -2.28 5.99
C LEU A 461 24.20 -1.83 4.79
N ALA A 462 23.59 -1.71 3.61
CA ALA A 462 24.25 -1.26 2.39
C ALA A 462 24.89 0.13 2.56
N ASN A 463 24.17 1.04 3.23
CA ASN A 463 24.64 2.40 3.53
C ASN A 463 25.58 2.49 4.74
N ARG A 464 25.88 1.37 5.42
CA ARG A 464 26.75 1.30 6.59
C ARG A 464 26.30 2.22 7.73
N GLY A 465 25.00 2.20 8.03
CA GLY A 465 24.48 2.78 9.28
C GLY A 465 23.33 3.77 9.17
N TYR A 466 22.85 4.10 7.96
CA TYR A 466 21.69 4.97 7.79
C TYR A 466 20.76 4.50 6.68
N TYR A 467 19.49 4.90 6.71
CA TYR A 467 18.56 4.72 5.59
C TYR A 467 17.75 5.99 5.34
N TYR A 468 17.18 6.09 4.13
CA TYR A 468 16.14 7.06 3.83
C TYR A 468 14.78 6.36 3.96
N ILE A 469 13.76 7.08 4.45
CA ILE A 469 12.43 6.50 4.58
C ILE A 469 11.97 5.99 3.20
N PRO A 470 11.65 4.70 3.06
CA PRO A 470 11.32 4.15 1.77
C PRO A 470 10.01 4.72 1.24
N HIS A 471 10.00 5.15 -0.02
CA HIS A 471 8.87 5.83 -0.64
C HIS A 471 8.65 5.38 -2.08
N ILE A 472 7.41 5.48 -2.55
CA ILE A 472 6.99 4.99 -3.86
C ILE A 472 6.75 6.07 -4.90
N VAL A 473 6.61 7.34 -4.49
CA VAL A 473 6.45 8.48 -5.42
C VAL A 473 7.72 9.32 -5.47
N ARG A 474 8.26 9.44 -6.67
CA ARG A 474 9.48 10.20 -6.97
C ARG A 474 9.18 11.67 -7.26
N GLU A 475 8.12 11.92 -8.03
CA GLU A 475 7.74 13.26 -8.49
C GLU A 475 6.23 13.43 -8.51
N ILE A 476 5.79 14.65 -8.19
CA ILE A 476 4.40 15.09 -8.29
C ILE A 476 4.40 16.31 -9.21
N GLU A 477 3.57 16.31 -10.24
CA GLU A 477 3.52 17.41 -11.19
C GLU A 477 3.25 18.76 -10.49
N GLY A 478 4.19 19.69 -10.62
CA GLY A 478 4.12 21.02 -10.01
C GLY A 478 4.15 21.02 -8.47
N ARG A 479 4.67 19.97 -7.82
CA ARG A 479 4.83 19.90 -6.36
C ARG A 479 6.03 19.04 -5.96
N GLU A 480 6.75 19.45 -4.92
CA GLU A 480 7.81 18.62 -4.37
C GLU A 480 7.28 17.48 -3.49
N ILE A 481 8.02 16.37 -3.47
CA ILE A 481 7.79 15.30 -2.50
C ILE A 481 8.15 15.77 -1.08
N PRO A 482 7.49 15.22 -0.03
CA PRO A 482 7.80 15.58 1.35
C PRO A 482 9.27 15.42 1.72
N GLU A 483 9.84 16.42 2.40
CA GLU A 483 11.26 16.45 2.76
C GLU A 483 11.71 15.28 3.64
N LYS A 484 10.80 14.68 4.43
CA LYS A 484 11.08 13.50 5.26
C LYS A 484 11.71 12.33 4.49
N PHE A 485 11.45 12.22 3.18
CA PHE A 485 12.02 11.17 2.33
C PHE A 485 13.49 11.42 1.95
N ARG A 486 13.98 12.65 2.15
CA ARG A 486 15.37 13.06 1.89
C ARG A 486 16.21 13.18 3.16
N VAL A 487 15.64 12.86 4.33
CA VAL A 487 16.34 12.93 5.63
C VAL A 487 16.86 11.55 6.02
N ARG A 488 18.15 11.49 6.35
CA ARG A 488 18.80 10.26 6.84
C ARG A 488 18.27 9.87 8.22
N GLN A 489 17.96 8.60 8.36
CA GLN A 489 17.63 7.94 9.62
C GLN A 489 18.86 7.15 10.07
N GLU A 490 19.47 7.56 11.18
CA GLU A 490 20.69 6.94 11.71
C GLU A 490 20.38 5.72 12.59
N SER A 491 21.16 4.66 12.41
CA SER A 491 21.07 3.42 13.20
C SER A 491 21.59 3.59 14.62
N GLY A 492 22.49 4.56 14.83
CA GLY A 492 23.23 4.75 16.09
C GLY A 492 24.37 3.75 16.29
N ILE A 493 24.73 2.95 15.28
CA ILE A 493 25.87 2.03 15.30
C ILE A 493 27.05 2.70 14.61
N SER A 494 28.24 2.54 15.19
CA SER A 494 29.49 3.03 14.61
C SER A 494 29.79 2.38 13.27
N ARG A 495 30.09 3.20 12.25
CA ARG A 495 30.32 2.75 10.86
C ARG A 495 31.35 1.61 10.74
N SER A 496 32.39 1.61 11.58
CA SER A 496 33.44 0.58 11.58
C SER A 496 32.93 -0.83 11.84
N TYR A 497 31.82 -0.99 12.57
CA TYR A 497 31.25 -2.31 12.88
C TYR A 497 30.45 -2.91 11.72
N PHE A 498 30.12 -2.13 10.69
CA PHE A 498 29.45 -2.64 9.50
C PHE A 498 30.38 -3.44 8.61
N GLU A 499 31.67 -3.10 8.53
CA GLU A 499 32.62 -3.78 7.65
C GLU A 499 32.77 -5.29 7.92
N PRO A 500 33.01 -5.77 9.16
CA PRO A 500 33.05 -7.22 9.41
C PRO A 500 31.69 -7.90 9.16
N VAL A 501 30.58 -7.19 9.36
CA VAL A 501 29.25 -7.74 9.07
C VAL A 501 29.02 -7.89 7.56
N ILE A 502 29.37 -6.87 6.79
CA ILE A 502 29.29 -6.86 5.32
C ILE A 502 30.22 -7.89 4.70
N GLU A 503 31.44 -8.02 5.22
CA GLU A 503 32.38 -9.07 4.80
C GLU A 503 31.78 -10.46 5.04
N GLY A 504 31.20 -10.70 6.22
CA GLY A 504 30.49 -11.94 6.50
C GLY A 504 29.34 -12.20 5.52
N MET A 505 28.57 -11.16 5.17
CA MET A 505 27.48 -11.24 4.20
C MET A 505 27.97 -11.52 2.77
N GLU A 506 29.14 -11.02 2.38
CA GLU A 506 29.76 -11.39 1.11
C GLU A 506 30.22 -12.85 1.13
N GLN A 507 30.81 -13.31 2.23
CA GLN A 507 31.24 -14.70 2.38
C GLN A 507 30.07 -15.69 2.34
N VAL A 508 28.86 -15.29 2.74
CA VAL A 508 27.63 -16.08 2.49
C VAL A 508 27.46 -16.40 1.01
N MET A 509 27.77 -15.44 0.14
CA MET A 509 27.60 -15.53 -1.30
C MET A 509 28.78 -16.17 -2.02
N THR A 510 29.99 -16.14 -1.47
CA THR A 510 31.17 -16.73 -2.14
C THR A 510 31.49 -18.14 -1.66
N ALA A 511 31.27 -18.45 -0.38
CA ALA A 511 31.66 -19.74 0.22
C ALA A 511 30.63 -20.30 1.22
N GLY A 512 29.54 -19.59 1.47
CA GLY A 512 28.53 -19.93 2.47
C GLY A 512 27.22 -20.42 1.88
N THR A 513 26.14 -20.22 2.64
CA THR A 513 24.80 -20.75 2.34
C THR A 513 24.16 -20.16 1.08
N GLY A 514 24.66 -19.05 0.55
CA GLY A 514 24.17 -18.38 -0.65
C GLY A 514 24.99 -18.64 -1.91
N ALA A 515 26.05 -19.46 -1.84
CA ALA A 515 27.04 -19.63 -2.90
C ALA A 515 26.44 -19.98 -4.28
N ARG A 516 25.39 -20.81 -4.30
CA ARG A 516 24.69 -21.19 -5.54
C ARG A 516 24.01 -20.03 -6.27
N SER A 517 23.80 -18.90 -5.58
CA SER A 517 23.15 -17.69 -6.11
C SER A 517 24.15 -16.57 -6.43
N ALA A 518 25.46 -16.81 -6.33
CA ALA A 518 26.50 -15.82 -6.62
C ALA A 518 26.42 -15.30 -8.07
N ILE A 519 26.52 -13.98 -8.26
CA ILE A 519 26.47 -13.35 -9.58
C ILE A 519 27.90 -13.14 -10.09
N PRO A 520 28.29 -13.73 -11.24
CA PRO A 520 29.62 -13.52 -11.80
C PRO A 520 29.92 -12.03 -12.00
N GLY A 521 31.06 -11.56 -11.48
CA GLY A 521 31.52 -10.18 -11.62
C GLY A 521 30.83 -9.15 -10.73
N ILE A 522 29.86 -9.55 -9.88
CA ILE A 522 29.18 -8.63 -8.97
C ILE A 522 29.34 -9.12 -7.52
N ALA A 523 29.98 -8.31 -6.68
CA ALA A 523 30.10 -8.58 -5.26
C ALA A 523 28.73 -8.36 -4.58
N VAL A 524 28.03 -9.46 -4.28
CA VAL A 524 26.74 -9.44 -3.58
C VAL A 524 26.96 -9.72 -2.10
N CYS A 525 26.40 -8.88 -1.24
CA CYS A 525 26.40 -9.09 0.21
C CYS A 525 25.00 -9.57 0.61
N GLY A 526 24.87 -10.81 1.08
CA GLY A 526 23.58 -11.41 1.37
C GLY A 526 23.52 -12.23 2.65
N LYS A 527 22.30 -12.57 3.08
CA LYS A 527 22.07 -13.47 4.21
C LYS A 527 20.83 -14.33 4.01
N THR A 528 21.02 -15.64 4.06
CA THR A 528 19.91 -16.61 4.10
C THR A 528 19.23 -16.62 5.47
N GLY A 529 17.92 -16.77 5.43
CA GLY A 529 17.04 -17.05 6.56
C GLY A 529 16.18 -18.28 6.27
N THR A 530 16.03 -19.11 7.29
CA THR A 530 14.99 -20.14 7.36
C THR A 530 14.13 -19.76 8.55
N ALA A 531 12.86 -19.44 8.31
CA ALA A 531 11.94 -19.08 9.36
C ALA A 531 11.00 -20.26 9.63
N GLN A 532 11.06 -20.79 10.86
CA GLN A 532 10.27 -21.94 11.25
C GLN A 532 8.78 -21.63 11.13
N ASN A 533 8.05 -22.55 10.50
CA ASN A 533 6.60 -22.43 10.35
C ASN A 533 5.90 -23.52 11.18
N PRO A 534 5.22 -23.16 12.28
CA PRO A 534 4.47 -24.14 13.09
C PRO A 534 3.35 -24.86 12.33
N HIS A 535 2.94 -24.35 11.17
CA HIS A 535 1.79 -24.81 10.41
C HIS A 535 2.14 -25.42 9.04
N GLY A 536 3.42 -25.71 8.77
CA GLY A 536 3.86 -26.31 7.51
C GLY A 536 5.37 -26.27 7.32
N ALA A 537 5.81 -26.33 6.06
CA ALA A 537 7.23 -26.18 5.75
C ALA A 537 7.74 -24.78 6.12
N ASP A 538 9.00 -24.73 6.51
CA ASP A 538 9.69 -23.48 6.83
C ASP A 538 9.65 -22.50 5.66
N HIS A 539 9.79 -21.22 5.98
CA HIS A 539 9.78 -20.15 5.00
C HIS A 539 11.21 -19.85 4.51
N SER A 540 11.35 -19.69 3.20
CA SER A 540 12.60 -19.34 2.54
C SER A 540 12.73 -17.82 2.53
N VAL A 541 13.75 -17.31 3.23
CA VAL A 541 13.98 -15.87 3.39
C VAL A 541 15.38 -15.53 2.93
N PHE A 542 15.54 -14.40 2.26
CA PHE A 542 16.84 -13.88 1.91
C PHE A 542 16.80 -12.37 1.83
N MET A 543 17.85 -11.73 2.33
CA MET A 543 18.11 -10.31 2.07
C MET A 543 19.48 -10.15 1.46
N ALA A 544 19.64 -9.23 0.51
CA ALA A 544 20.93 -8.90 -0.05
C ALA A 544 20.96 -7.51 -0.65
N PHE A 545 22.16 -6.92 -0.69
CA PHE A 545 22.42 -5.72 -1.47
C PHE A 545 23.60 -5.93 -2.41
N ALA A 546 23.62 -5.15 -3.48
CA ALA A 546 24.70 -5.18 -4.44
C ALA A 546 24.84 -3.86 -5.21
N PRO A 547 26.04 -3.58 -5.75
CA PRO A 547 27.31 -4.22 -5.40
C PRO A 547 27.74 -3.90 -3.94
N ARG A 548 28.72 -4.60 -3.38
CA ARG A 548 29.29 -4.32 -2.04
C ARG A 548 29.74 -2.86 -1.92
N GLU A 549 30.46 -2.40 -2.94
CA GLU A 549 30.90 -1.02 -3.10
C GLU A 549 29.91 -0.25 -3.95
N ASN A 550 29.55 0.97 -3.51
CA ASN A 550 28.48 1.79 -4.09
C ASN A 550 27.18 1.02 -4.36
N PRO A 551 26.50 0.49 -3.31
CA PRO A 551 25.29 -0.29 -3.47
C PRO A 551 24.19 0.44 -4.23
N ARG A 552 23.58 -0.24 -5.21
CA ARG A 552 22.54 0.32 -6.08
C ARG A 552 21.17 -0.27 -5.82
N ILE A 553 21.11 -1.44 -5.18
CA ILE A 553 19.87 -2.15 -4.88
C ILE A 553 20.04 -2.95 -3.58
N ALA A 554 19.04 -2.88 -2.71
CA ALA A 554 18.84 -3.76 -1.56
C ALA A 554 17.51 -4.49 -1.72
N VAL A 555 17.52 -5.81 -1.59
CA VAL A 555 16.39 -6.69 -1.85
C VAL A 555 16.09 -7.54 -0.64
N SER A 556 14.81 -7.71 -0.35
CA SER A 556 14.27 -8.73 0.56
C SER A 556 13.33 -9.63 -0.22
N VAL A 557 13.56 -10.94 -0.16
CA VAL A 557 12.68 -11.96 -0.74
C VAL A 557 12.21 -12.88 0.35
N TYR A 558 10.90 -13.11 0.36
CA TYR A 558 10.23 -14.01 1.27
C TYR A 558 9.36 -14.96 0.46
N VAL A 559 9.55 -16.27 0.64
CA VAL A 559 8.75 -17.32 0.01
C VAL A 559 8.21 -18.24 1.11
N GLU A 560 6.90 -18.20 1.31
CA GLU A 560 6.20 -19.09 2.24
C GLU A 560 6.36 -20.54 1.78
N ASN A 561 6.56 -21.45 2.73
CA ASN A 561 6.78 -22.88 2.53
C ASN A 561 7.92 -23.21 1.54
N GLY A 562 8.93 -22.34 1.42
CA GLY A 562 10.09 -22.56 0.56
C GLY A 562 11.19 -23.43 1.17
N ILE A 563 11.01 -23.92 2.40
CA ILE A 563 11.97 -24.66 3.23
C ILE A 563 13.23 -23.83 3.52
N TRP A 564 14.23 -23.88 2.65
CA TRP A 564 15.54 -23.26 2.88
C TRP A 564 15.65 -21.93 2.15
N GLY A 565 16.21 -20.91 2.83
CA GLY A 565 16.50 -19.60 2.21
C GLY A 565 17.33 -19.69 0.92
N ALA A 566 18.19 -20.71 0.82
CA ALA A 566 19.05 -20.97 -0.33
C ALA A 566 18.31 -21.53 -1.57
N THR A 567 17.11 -22.10 -1.39
CA THR A 567 16.41 -22.82 -2.47
C THR A 567 15.65 -21.89 -3.39
N TYR A 568 14.95 -20.89 -2.84
CA TYR A 568 14.08 -19.99 -3.63
C TYR A 568 14.40 -18.52 -3.39
N ALA A 569 14.46 -18.07 -2.14
CA ALA A 569 14.64 -16.65 -1.85
C ALA A 569 15.99 -16.10 -2.33
N ALA A 570 17.10 -16.83 -2.10
CA ALA A 570 18.42 -16.41 -2.57
C ALA A 570 18.54 -16.39 -4.12
N PRO A 571 18.11 -17.44 -4.85
CA PRO A 571 18.07 -17.40 -6.31
C PRO A 571 17.25 -16.23 -6.87
N ILE A 572 16.00 -16.07 -6.40
CA ILE A 572 15.11 -14.99 -6.86
C ILE A 572 15.74 -13.63 -6.59
N SER A 573 16.30 -13.42 -5.38
CA SER A 573 17.00 -12.16 -5.05
C SER A 573 18.15 -11.89 -5.99
N SER A 574 18.98 -12.91 -6.27
CA SER A 574 20.14 -12.75 -7.15
C SER A 574 19.75 -12.44 -8.60
N LEU A 575 18.66 -13.04 -9.11
CA LEU A 575 18.14 -12.78 -10.44
C LEU A 575 17.56 -11.36 -10.54
N VAL A 576 16.85 -10.91 -9.50
CA VAL A 576 16.33 -9.53 -9.41
C VAL A 576 17.47 -8.51 -9.39
N ILE A 577 18.50 -8.76 -8.59
CA ILE A 577 19.70 -7.91 -8.52
C ILE A 577 20.42 -7.89 -9.88
N GLU A 578 20.70 -9.05 -10.46
CA GLU A 578 21.38 -9.17 -11.76
C GLU A 578 20.60 -8.45 -12.86
N LYS A 579 19.29 -8.66 -12.92
CA LYS A 579 18.40 -8.02 -13.89
C LYS A 579 18.42 -6.51 -13.77
N TYR A 580 18.44 -5.96 -12.55
CA TYR A 580 18.47 -4.51 -12.33
C TYR A 580 19.83 -3.90 -12.68
N LEU A 581 20.94 -4.59 -12.37
CA LEU A 581 22.28 -4.06 -12.59
C LEU A 581 22.77 -4.20 -14.04
N ASN A 582 22.39 -5.28 -14.72
CA ASN A 582 22.89 -5.64 -16.06
C ASN A 582 21.84 -5.59 -17.17
N ASP A 583 20.58 -5.25 -16.86
CA ASP A 583 19.40 -5.36 -17.73
C ASP A 583 19.09 -6.77 -18.27
N THR A 584 19.94 -7.76 -17.99
CA THR A 584 19.93 -9.12 -18.55
C THR A 584 20.45 -10.13 -17.52
N ILE A 585 20.10 -11.40 -17.72
CA ILE A 585 20.64 -12.51 -16.93
C ILE A 585 21.77 -13.15 -17.73
N SER A 586 22.90 -13.43 -17.06
CA SER A 586 24.04 -14.10 -17.67
C SER A 586 23.64 -15.46 -18.26
N SER A 587 24.17 -15.78 -19.44
CA SER A 587 23.92 -17.06 -20.12
C SER A 587 24.25 -18.28 -19.24
N GLN A 588 25.23 -18.15 -18.34
CA GLN A 588 25.64 -19.19 -17.39
C GLN A 588 24.62 -19.42 -16.27
N ARG A 589 23.63 -18.54 -16.12
CA ARG A 589 22.64 -18.53 -15.04
C ARG A 589 21.19 -18.71 -15.52
N LEU A 590 20.97 -18.87 -16.83
CA LEU A 590 19.64 -19.12 -17.39
C LEU A 590 18.97 -20.39 -16.81
N TRP A 591 19.76 -21.40 -16.45
CA TRP A 591 19.24 -22.61 -15.77
C TRP A 591 18.58 -22.27 -14.42
N LEU A 592 19.12 -21.28 -13.69
CA LEU A 592 18.60 -20.85 -12.39
C LEU A 592 17.29 -20.06 -12.58
N GLU A 593 17.26 -19.18 -13.57
CA GLU A 593 16.05 -18.47 -13.98
C GLU A 593 14.94 -19.45 -14.38
N GLU A 594 15.24 -20.40 -15.26
CA GLU A 594 14.29 -21.40 -15.72
C GLU A 594 13.77 -22.27 -14.56
N SER A 595 14.64 -22.65 -13.62
CA SER A 595 14.25 -23.37 -12.41
C SER A 595 13.26 -22.57 -11.56
N MET A 596 13.51 -21.27 -11.35
CA MET A 596 12.63 -20.41 -10.56
C MET A 596 11.29 -20.17 -11.26
N LEU A 597 11.27 -20.01 -12.58
CA LEU A 597 10.04 -19.84 -13.36
C LEU A 597 9.17 -21.12 -13.37
N LYS A 598 9.77 -22.31 -13.38
CA LYS A 598 9.05 -23.59 -13.36
C LYS A 598 8.57 -24.01 -11.97
N ALA A 599 9.20 -23.51 -10.90
CA ALA A 599 8.86 -23.91 -9.54
C ALA A 599 7.42 -23.54 -9.14
N ASN A 600 6.68 -24.50 -8.59
CA ASN A 600 5.31 -24.34 -8.12
C ASN A 600 5.18 -24.83 -6.67
N LEU A 601 4.91 -23.89 -5.76
CA LEU A 601 4.77 -24.10 -4.31
C LEU A 601 3.32 -23.86 -3.84
N MET A 602 2.36 -23.78 -4.76
CA MET A 602 0.96 -23.52 -4.40
C MET A 602 0.28 -24.72 -3.74
N ASN A 603 0.81 -25.94 -3.94
CA ASN A 603 0.32 -27.19 -3.37
C ASN A 603 1.35 -27.77 -2.38
N PRO A 604 1.13 -27.64 -1.06
CA PRO A 604 2.10 -28.06 -0.04
C PRO A 604 2.41 -29.56 -0.07
N SER A 605 1.47 -30.39 -0.53
CA SER A 605 1.58 -31.86 -0.60
C SER A 605 2.64 -32.37 -1.57
N VAL A 606 3.17 -31.50 -2.44
CA VAL A 606 4.20 -31.82 -3.44
C VAL A 606 5.57 -31.31 -3.01
N ILE A 607 5.65 -30.58 -1.90
CA ILE A 607 6.93 -30.18 -1.32
C ILE A 607 7.48 -31.44 -0.64
N PRO A 608 8.62 -31.99 -1.11
CA PRO A 608 9.21 -33.14 -0.45
C PRO A 608 9.52 -32.73 0.99
N VAL A 609 8.78 -33.29 1.93
CA VAL A 609 9.19 -33.35 3.32
C VAL A 609 10.38 -34.29 3.29
N ASN A 610 11.58 -33.76 3.16
CA ASN A 610 12.77 -34.58 3.36
C ASN A 610 12.86 -34.80 4.86
N ASP A 611 12.65 -36.05 5.26
CA ASP A 611 13.06 -36.58 6.54
C ASP A 611 14.50 -36.14 6.82
N GLY A 612 14.80 -35.87 8.08
CA GLY A 612 16.16 -35.56 8.50
C GLY A 612 17.13 -36.64 7.99
N ASP A 613 18.33 -36.17 7.65
CA ASP A 613 19.49 -36.91 7.14
C ASP A 613 19.68 -36.75 5.62
N GLU A 614 20.64 -35.89 5.25
CA GLU A 614 21.67 -36.17 4.24
C GLU A 614 22.71 -35.02 4.19
N GLU A 615 23.89 -35.33 4.75
CA GLU A 615 25.27 -34.77 4.68
C GLU A 615 25.56 -33.28 5.00
#